data_AF-R0K5W4-F1
#
_entry.id   AF-R0K5W4-F1
#
_cell.length_a   1.000
_cell.length_b   1.000
_cell.length_c   1.000
_cell.angle_alpha   90.00
_cell.angle_beta   90.00
_cell.angle_gamma   90.00
#
_symmetry.space_group_name_H-M   'P 1'
#
loop_
_entity.id
_entity.type
_entity.pdbx_description
1 polymer ?
#
loop_
_entity_poly.entity_id
_entity_poly.type
_entity_poly.pdbx_seq_one_letter_code
_entity_poly.pdbx_strand_id
1 'polypeptide(L)'
;SYGEPSWSRWARNRHISSSEDTDKWGTEHLRFKFYVEGPRAQGVVHVHLTKRPSQADYEYETLAVDVKGHQRIDLVADRHKERVAPKFFGARWW
;
A
#
# COMPACT_ATOMS: atom_id res chain seq x y z
N SER A 1 4.86 -13.20 -4.20
CA SER A 1 5.41 -11.85 -3.94
C SER A 1 6.80 -12.02 -3.34
N TYR A 2 7.82 -11.33 -3.86
CA TYR A 2 9.23 -11.53 -3.49
C TYR A 2 10.04 -10.23 -3.61
N GLY A 3 10.92 -9.94 -2.63
CA GLY A 3 11.81 -8.77 -2.59
C GLY A 3 12.72 -8.50 -3.81
N GLU A 4 13.40 -7.36 -3.87
CA GLU A 4 14.09 -6.74 -5.04
C GLU A 4 14.99 -7.70 -5.85
N PRO A 5 15.05 -7.60 -7.20
CA PRO A 5 15.85 -8.49 -8.05
C PRO A 5 17.35 -8.40 -7.75
N SER A 6 17.96 -9.52 -7.37
CA SER A 6 19.41 -9.66 -7.35
C SER A 6 19.77 -11.08 -7.78
N TRP A 7 20.68 -11.20 -8.74
CA TRP A 7 21.08 -12.44 -9.42
C TRP A 7 21.86 -13.41 -8.52
N SER A 8 21.99 -13.15 -7.22
CA SER A 8 22.73 -14.03 -6.30
C SER A 8 21.81 -14.95 -5.51
N ARG A 9 22.02 -16.27 -5.65
CA ARG A 9 21.36 -17.33 -4.88
C ARG A 9 21.52 -17.21 -3.35
N TRP A 10 22.44 -16.36 -2.86
CA TRP A 10 22.66 -16.04 -1.45
C TRP A 10 21.82 -14.85 -0.95
N ALA A 11 21.30 -14.00 -1.85
CA ALA A 11 20.44 -12.86 -1.54
C ALA A 11 18.95 -13.23 -1.34
N ARG A 12 18.62 -14.52 -1.23
CA ARG A 12 17.26 -15.02 -1.01
C ARG A 12 16.74 -14.82 0.41
N ASN A 13 17.57 -14.37 1.35
CA ASN A 13 17.13 -13.94 2.68
C ASN A 13 16.67 -12.47 2.64
N ARG A 14 15.56 -12.20 1.94
CA ARG A 14 14.99 -10.84 1.82
C ARG A 14 14.21 -10.52 3.10
N HIS A 15 14.90 -9.96 4.09
CA HIS A 15 14.28 -9.47 5.30
C HIS A 15 13.24 -8.40 4.96
N ILE A 16 11.98 -8.63 5.29
CA ILE A 16 10.94 -7.60 5.21
C ILE A 16 11.34 -6.56 6.26
N SER A 17 11.90 -5.43 5.84
CA SER A 17 12.15 -4.32 6.74
C SER A 17 10.80 -3.67 7.03
N SER A 18 10.25 -3.99 8.20
CA SER A 18 9.16 -3.25 8.82
C SER A 18 9.74 -2.16 9.71
N SER A 19 9.11 -1.00 9.67
CA SER A 19 9.33 0.09 10.61
C SER A 19 8.02 0.31 11.34
N GLU A 20 8.07 0.18 12.66
CA GLU A 20 6.95 0.47 13.53
C GLU A 20 7.26 1.75 14.28
N ASP A 21 6.34 2.70 14.23
CA ASP A 21 6.49 4.02 14.83
C ASP A 21 5.20 4.38 15.56
N THR A 22 5.30 4.94 16.77
CA THR A 22 4.12 5.35 17.55
C THR A 22 4.09 6.85 17.63
N ASP A 23 3.00 7.45 17.14
CA ASP A 23 2.83 8.90 17.20
C ASP A 23 2.50 9.37 18.63
N LYS A 24 2.62 10.68 18.89
CA LYS A 24 2.31 11.34 20.16
C LYS A 24 0.88 11.11 20.63
N TRP A 25 -0.04 10.85 19.70
CA TRP A 25 -1.44 10.53 19.98
C TRP A 25 -1.67 9.02 20.25
N GLY A 26 -0.62 8.21 20.30
CA GLY A 26 -0.68 6.76 20.53
C GLY A 26 -1.10 5.95 19.32
N THR A 27 -1.09 6.53 18.12
CA THR A 27 -1.38 5.79 16.88
C THR A 27 -0.14 5.02 16.46
N GLU A 28 -0.26 3.70 16.33
CA GLU A 28 0.79 2.83 15.83
C GLU A 28 0.78 2.88 14.30
N HIS A 29 1.92 3.19 13.70
CA HIS A 29 2.16 3.19 12.26
C HIS A 29 3.11 2.05 11.91
N LEU A 30 2.60 1.05 11.20
CA LEU A 30 3.41 -0.05 10.68
C LEU A 30 3.64 0.18 9.18
N ARG A 31 4.88 0.45 8.81
CA ARG A 31 5.30 0.69 7.42
C ARG A 31 6.24 -0.41 7.00
N PHE A 32 5.95 -1.04 5.87
CA PHE A 32 6.88 -1.98 5.28
C PHE A 32 6.77 -1.95 3.77
N LYS A 33 7.87 -2.35 3.13
CA LYS A 33 7.92 -2.55 1.68
C LYS A 33 8.30 -3.99 1.38
N PHE A 34 7.63 -4.55 0.40
CA PHE A 34 8.03 -5.83 -0.18
C PHE A 34 8.00 -5.68 -1.69
N TYR A 35 8.79 -6.47 -2.37
CA TYR A 35 8.84 -6.39 -3.82
C TYR A 35 7.99 -7.51 -4.41
N VAL A 36 7.61 -7.35 -5.66
CA VAL A 36 6.81 -8.32 -6.40
C VAL A 36 7.45 -8.48 -7.77
N GLU A 37 7.58 -9.73 -8.19
CA GLU A 37 8.12 -10.09 -9.49
C GLU A 37 7.02 -10.79 -10.29
N GLY A 38 6.80 -10.30 -11.51
CA GLY A 38 5.89 -10.89 -12.48
C GLY A 38 6.62 -11.22 -13.79
N PRO A 39 5.96 -11.95 -14.72
CA PRO A 39 6.60 -12.43 -15.95
C PRO A 39 7.11 -11.31 -16.88
N ARG A 40 6.54 -10.10 -16.75
CA ARG A 40 6.81 -8.95 -17.60
C ARG A 40 7.53 -7.81 -16.89
N ALA A 41 7.45 -7.74 -15.57
CA ALA A 41 7.95 -6.61 -14.80
C ALA A 41 8.15 -6.96 -13.32
N GLN A 42 8.96 -6.16 -12.65
CA GLN A 42 9.12 -6.16 -11.19
C GLN A 42 8.59 -4.85 -10.63
N GLY A 43 8.04 -4.90 -9.42
CA GLY A 43 7.49 -3.75 -8.73
C GLY A 43 7.78 -3.76 -7.24
N VAL A 44 7.60 -2.60 -6.61
CA VAL A 44 7.72 -2.40 -5.17
C VAL A 44 6.34 -2.09 -4.62
N VAL A 45 5.93 -2.81 -3.59
CA VAL A 45 4.69 -2.55 -2.87
C VAL A 45 5.03 -1.78 -1.60
N HIS A 46 4.38 -0.64 -1.44
CA HIS A 46 4.44 0.18 -0.25
C HIS A 46 3.18 -0.06 0.57
N VAL A 47 3.36 -0.52 1.80
CA VAL A 47 2.28 -0.72 2.76
C VAL A 47 2.45 0.23 3.93
N HIS A 48 1.39 0.93 4.26
CA HIS A 48 1.27 1.74 5.46
C HIS A 48 -0.03 1.34 6.16
N LEU A 49 0.15 0.74 7.34
CA LEU A 49 -0.92 0.36 8.25
C LEU A 49 -0.94 1.33 9.41
N THR A 50 -2.14 1.62 9.91
CA THR A 50 -2.33 2.41 11.13
C THR A 50 -3.28 1.74 12.08
N LYS A 51 -2.99 1.87 13.38
CA LYS A 51 -3.85 1.38 14.44
C LYS A 51 -3.99 2.45 15.49
N ARG A 52 -5.23 2.93 15.65
CA ARG A 52 -5.59 3.90 16.69
C ARG A 52 -5.63 3.20 18.05
N PRO A 53 -5.38 3.92 19.16
CA PRO A 53 -5.49 3.36 20.51
C PRO A 53 -6.86 2.73 20.80
N SER A 54 -7.92 3.24 20.18
CA SER A 54 -9.30 2.76 20.34
C SER A 54 -9.64 1.56 19.47
N GLN A 55 -8.73 1.07 18.63
CA GLN A 55 -8.97 -0.01 17.68
C GLN A 55 -8.11 -1.23 18.00
N ALA A 56 -8.71 -2.41 17.85
CA ALA A 56 -8.02 -3.68 18.05
C ALA A 56 -7.15 -4.05 16.84
N ASP A 57 -7.60 -3.72 15.62
CA ASP A 57 -7.01 -4.15 14.37
C ASP A 57 -6.31 -3.01 13.61
N TYR A 58 -5.32 -3.36 12.78
CA TYR A 58 -4.65 -2.44 11.85
C TYR A 58 -5.53 -2.17 10.63
N GLU A 59 -5.67 -0.90 10.27
CA GLU A 59 -6.31 -0.44 9.04
C GLU A 59 -5.27 -0.11 7.96
N TYR A 60 -5.62 -0.39 6.71
CA TYR A 60 -4.80 -0.01 5.55
C TYR A 60 -4.99 1.48 5.25
N GLU A 61 -3.97 2.29 5.54
CA GLU A 61 -3.95 3.69 5.13
C GLU A 61 -3.43 3.83 3.69
N THR A 62 -2.40 3.08 3.32
CA THR A 62 -1.89 3.08 1.94
C THR A 62 -1.45 1.69 1.55
N LEU A 63 -1.90 1.25 0.38
CA LEU A 63 -1.41 0.05 -0.29
C LEU A 63 -1.21 0.39 -1.75
N ALA A 64 0.03 0.66 -2.13
CA ALA A 64 0.34 1.06 -3.49
C ALA A 64 1.45 0.22 -4.11
N VAL A 65 1.31 -0.04 -5.40
CA VAL A 65 2.27 -0.78 -6.21
C VAL A 65 2.93 0.19 -7.18
N ASP A 66 4.25 0.27 -7.11
CA ASP A 66 5.07 0.98 -8.07
C ASP A 66 5.72 -0.05 -9.00
N VAL A 67 5.50 0.10 -10.31
CA VAL A 67 6.12 -0.72 -11.35
C VAL A 67 6.90 0.21 -12.26
N LYS A 68 8.18 -0.08 -12.47
CA LYS A 68 9.06 0.76 -13.28
C LYS A 68 8.46 0.99 -14.68
N GLY A 69 8.24 2.25 -15.04
CA GLY A 69 7.66 2.64 -16.33
C GLY A 69 6.13 2.71 -16.37
N HIS A 70 5.46 2.44 -15.25
CA HIS A 70 4.01 2.60 -15.10
C HIS A 70 3.69 3.63 -14.01
N GLN A 71 2.49 4.19 -14.08
CA GLN A 71 1.97 5.05 -13.00
C GLN A 71 1.75 4.20 -11.75
N ARG A 72 2.11 4.74 -10.58
CA ARG A 72 1.84 4.13 -9.28
C ARG A 72 0.35 3.80 -9.16
N ILE A 73 0.05 2.56 -8.82
CA ILE A 73 -1.31 2.06 -8.65
C ILE A 73 -1.62 2.03 -7.16
N ASP A 74 -2.64 2.77 -6.73
CA ASP A 74 -3.11 2.76 -5.35
C ASP A 74 -4.35 1.87 -5.23
N LEU A 75 -4.21 0.76 -4.49
CA LEU A 75 -5.25 -0.26 -4.34
C LEU A 75 -6.27 0.09 -3.24
N VAL A 76 -5.90 0.96 -2.30
CA VAL A 76 -6.80 1.38 -1.21
C VAL A 76 -7.61 2.60 -1.64
N ALA A 77 -6.97 3.56 -2.31
CA ALA A 77 -7.68 4.73 -2.84
C ALA A 77 -8.73 4.36 -3.90
N ASP A 78 -8.48 3.32 -4.71
CA ASP A 78 -9.45 2.83 -5.69
C ASP A 78 -10.70 2.24 -5.01
N ARG A 79 -10.53 1.52 -3.89
CA ARG A 79 -11.64 1.01 -3.07
C ARG A 79 -12.52 2.12 -2.48
N HIS A 80 -11.94 3.28 -2.16
CA HIS A 80 -12.70 4.43 -1.64
C HIS A 80 -13.38 5.26 -2.73
N LYS A 81 -13.05 5.06 -4.02
CA LYS A 81 -13.63 5.83 -5.14
C LYS A 81 -14.98 5.31 -5.65
N GLU A 82 -15.44 4.15 -5.20
CA GLU A 82 -16.68 3.53 -5.72
C GLU A 82 -18.00 4.23 -5.36
N ARG A 83 -18.02 5.32 -4.57
CA ARG A 83 -19.29 5.94 -4.13
C ARG A 83 -19.38 7.46 -4.24
N VAL A 84 -18.76 8.07 -5.26
CA VAL A 84 -19.09 9.45 -5.59
C VAL A 84 -19.88 9.47 -6.89
N ALA A 85 -21.21 9.44 -6.75
CA ALA A 85 -22.13 9.72 -7.85
C ALA A 85 -21.67 11.01 -8.55
N PRO A 86 -21.50 11.01 -9.88
CA PRO A 86 -21.00 12.18 -10.57
C PRO A 86 -22.03 13.31 -10.45
N LYS A 87 -21.69 14.33 -9.66
CA LYS A 87 -22.41 15.61 -9.66
C LYS A 87 -22.02 16.38 -10.91
N PHE A 88 -22.74 16.11 -12.00
CA PHE A 88 -22.77 17.03 -13.14
C PHE A 88 -24.04 17.88 -13.04
N PHE A 89 -23.84 19.20 -12.89
CA PHE A 89 -24.87 20.23 -13.08
C PHE A 89 -26.10 20.22 -12.14
N GLY A 90 -25.89 20.22 -10.82
CA GLY A 90 -26.83 20.85 -9.87
C GLY A 90 -28.27 20.30 -9.78
N ALA A 91 -28.64 19.22 -10.47
CA ALA A 91 -29.98 18.66 -10.43
C ALA A 91 -29.94 17.14 -10.24
N ARG A 92 -30.66 16.66 -9.22
CA ARG A 92 -30.89 15.24 -8.95
C ARG A 92 -32.12 14.81 -9.75
N TRP A 93 -31.94 13.82 -10.61
CA TRP A 93 -33.06 13.07 -11.19
C TRP A 93 -32.93 11.63 -10.69
N TRP A 94 -34.09 11.03 -10.42
CA TRP A 94 -34.33 9.75 -9.76
C TRP A 94 -34.11 8.57 -10.69
#